data_AF-A0A1H4W744-F1
#
_entry.id   AF-A0A1H4W744-F1
#
_cell.length_a   1.000
_cell.length_b   1.000
_cell.length_c   1.000
_cell.angle_alpha   90.00
_cell.angle_beta   90.00
_cell.angle_gamma   90.00
#
_symmetry.space_group_name_H-M   'P 1'
#
loop_
_entity.id
_entity.type
_entity.pdbx_description
1 polymer ?
#
loop_
_entity_poly.entity_id
_entity_poly.type
_entity_poly.pdbx_seq_one_letter_code
_entity_poly.pdbx_strand_id
1 'polypeptide(L)'
;MCGAQVGGPDVSTLKPGETAIQGQVTKDGEPVTGYVRLLDGSGEFTAEVPTSATGQFRFYAATGEWTLRALVPGAQADRKVVVTEAGSLTDVAIAV
;
A
#
# COMPACT_ATOMS: atom_id res chain seq x y z
N MET A 1 3.16 5.18 24.81
CA MET A 1 3.74 4.94 23.47
C MET A 1 3.05 3.70 22.91
N CYS A 2 1.92 3.85 22.21
CA CYS A 2 1.22 2.69 21.61
C CYS A 2 1.97 2.28 20.33
N GLY A 3 2.46 1.04 20.31
CA GLY A 3 3.32 0.49 19.26
C GLY A 3 2.58 0.23 17.94
N ALA A 4 2.32 1.28 17.17
CA ALA A 4 1.99 1.11 15.76
C ALA A 4 3.23 0.54 15.06
N GLN A 5 3.11 -0.65 14.48
CA GLN A 5 4.14 -1.22 13.63
C GLN A 5 4.36 -0.27 12.45
N VAL A 6 5.60 0.19 12.27
CA VAL A 6 6.01 0.94 11.08
C VAL A 6 5.98 -0.01 9.89
N GLY A 7 5.41 0.44 8.77
CA GLY A 7 5.26 -0.37 7.55
C GLY A 7 3.87 -1.02 7.42
N GLY A 8 3.72 -1.94 6.47
CA GLY A 8 2.45 -2.57 6.16
C GLY A 8 1.88 -3.48 7.25
N PRO A 9 0.68 -4.07 7.02
CA PRO A 9 0.04 -4.97 7.97
C PRO A 9 0.93 -6.18 8.32
N ASP A 10 0.62 -6.86 9.43
CA ASP A 10 1.39 -8.01 9.90
C ASP A 10 1.54 -9.08 8.80
N VAL A 11 2.78 -9.47 8.53
CA VAL A 11 3.13 -10.47 7.51
C VAL A 11 2.63 -11.87 7.86
N SER A 12 2.39 -12.16 9.14
CA SER A 12 1.80 -13.45 9.58
C SER A 12 0.38 -13.66 9.04
N THR A 13 -0.30 -12.57 8.66
CA THR A 13 -1.66 -12.59 8.08
C THR A 13 -1.66 -12.68 6.55
N LEU A 14 -0.49 -12.74 5.91
CA LEU A 14 -0.39 -12.93 4.47
C LEU A 14 -0.90 -14.32 4.09
N LYS A 15 -1.65 -14.34 2.98
CA LYS A 15 -2.07 -15.60 2.39
C LYS A 15 -0.85 -16.33 1.79
N PRO A 16 -0.59 -17.60 2.13
CA PRO A 16 0.56 -18.33 1.62
C PRO A 16 0.57 -18.40 0.09
N GLY A 17 1.71 -18.09 -0.52
CA GLY A 17 1.91 -18.15 -1.98
C GLY A 17 1.33 -16.98 -2.76
N GLU A 18 0.63 -16.05 -2.12
CA GLU A 18 0.09 -14.87 -2.79
C GLU A 18 1.14 -13.79 -2.98
N THR A 19 1.05 -13.08 -4.10
CA THR A 19 1.87 -11.90 -4.37
C THR A 19 1.16 -10.67 -3.78
N ALA A 20 1.87 -9.89 -2.96
CA ALA A 20 1.25 -8.79 -2.25
C ALA A 20 2.08 -7.51 -2.30
N ILE A 21 1.38 -6.39 -2.38
CA ILE A 21 1.93 -5.05 -2.19
C ILE A 21 1.25 -4.48 -0.94
N GLN A 22 2.04 -4.09 0.04
CA GLN A 22 1.53 -3.51 1.27
C GLN A 22 2.32 -2.27 1.66
N GLY A 23 1.85 -1.56 2.67
CA GLY A 23 2.58 -0.40 3.13
C GLY A 23 1.83 0.44 4.14
N GLN A 24 2.38 1.61 4.38
CA GLN A 24 1.84 2.62 5.29
C GLN A 24 1.81 3.99 4.63
N VAL A 25 0.71 4.71 4.84
CA VAL A 25 0.55 6.11 4.45
C VAL A 25 0.74 6.99 5.67
N THR A 26 1.60 8.01 5.54
CA THR A 26 1.86 9.02 6.58
C THR A 26 1.70 10.42 6.03
N LYS A 27 1.13 11.33 6.81
CA LYS A 27 1.09 12.76 6.56
C LYS A 27 1.85 13.48 7.68
N ASP A 28 2.81 14.32 7.32
CA ASP A 28 3.68 15.01 8.30
C ASP A 28 4.38 14.06 9.29
N GLY A 29 4.69 12.83 8.83
CA GLY A 29 5.31 11.78 9.64
C GLY A 29 4.34 10.99 10.53
N GLU A 30 3.05 11.36 10.56
CA GLU A 30 2.03 10.67 11.35
C GLU A 30 1.18 9.74 10.48
N PRO A 31 0.79 8.54 10.95
CA PRO A 31 -0.14 7.68 10.24
C PRO A 31 -1.48 8.38 9.97
N VAL A 32 -2.02 8.24 8.76
CA VAL A 32 -3.24 8.94 8.35
C VAL A 32 -4.24 7.98 7.73
N THR A 33 -5.53 8.22 7.96
CA THR A 33 -6.62 7.47 7.33
C THR A 33 -7.01 8.06 5.97
N GLY A 34 -7.43 7.20 5.05
CA GLY A 34 -7.82 7.54 3.69
C GLY A 34 -7.99 6.27 2.86
N TYR A 35 -7.66 6.38 1.57
CA TYR A 35 -7.74 5.28 0.62
C TYR A 35 -6.44 5.18 -0.17
N VAL A 36 -6.07 3.97 -0.56
CA VAL A 36 -5.04 3.73 -1.57
C VAL A 36 -5.72 3.10 -2.77
N ARG A 37 -5.43 3.63 -3.96
CA ARG A 37 -5.82 3.02 -5.24
C ARG A 37 -4.64 2.29 -5.84
N LEU A 38 -4.90 1.14 -6.41
CA LEU A 38 -3.98 0.42 -7.26
C LEU A 38 -4.35 0.70 -8.72
N LEU A 39 -3.39 1.20 -9.49
CA LEU A 39 -3.50 1.39 -10.92
C LEU A 39 -2.48 0.52 -11.62
N ASP A 40 -2.84 -0.05 -12.76
CA ASP A 40 -1.93 -0.88 -13.56
C ASP A 40 -0.84 -0.04 -14.27
N GLY A 41 0.02 -0.71 -15.05
CA GLY A 41 1.11 -0.06 -15.79
C GLY A 41 0.66 0.99 -16.82
N SER A 42 -0.61 0.98 -17.23
CA SER A 42 -1.19 2.01 -18.10
C SER A 42 -1.77 3.20 -17.33
N GLY A 43 -1.89 3.06 -16.01
CA GLY A 43 -2.57 4.01 -15.14
C GLY A 43 -4.08 3.77 -15.04
N GLU A 44 -4.57 2.61 -15.49
CA GLU A 44 -5.99 2.25 -15.34
C GLU A 44 -6.27 1.79 -13.90
N PHE A 45 -7.41 2.20 -13.36
CA PHE A 45 -7.84 1.82 -12.01
C PHE A 45 -8.13 0.31 -11.94
N THR A 46 -7.51 -0.37 -10.97
CA THR A 46 -7.69 -1.82 -10.76
C THR A 46 -8.43 -2.12 -9.45
N ALA A 47 -8.06 -1.45 -8.36
CA ALA A 47 -8.65 -1.68 -7.04
C ALA A 47 -8.48 -0.47 -6.11
N GLU A 48 -9.26 -0.45 -5.03
CA GLU A 48 -9.14 0.53 -3.94
C GLU A 48 -9.29 -0.19 -2.61
N VAL A 49 -8.46 0.18 -1.62
CA VAL A 49 -8.58 -0.28 -0.24
C VAL A 49 -8.51 0.90 0.71
N PRO A 50 -9.30 0.90 1.81
CA PRO A 50 -9.12 1.88 2.87
C PRO A 50 -7.82 1.60 3.63
N THR A 51 -7.16 2.65 4.10
CA THR A 51 -6.06 2.50 5.06
C THR A 51 -6.62 2.22 6.46
N SER A 52 -5.89 1.46 7.28
CA SER A 52 -6.22 1.25 8.69
C SER A 52 -6.07 2.53 9.55
N ALA A 53 -6.42 2.45 10.83
CA ALA A 53 -6.15 3.51 11.82
C ALA A 53 -4.66 3.83 11.98
N THR A 54 -3.77 2.91 11.59
CA THR A 54 -2.31 3.09 11.55
C THR A 54 -1.80 3.38 10.14
N GLY A 55 -2.68 3.80 9.22
CA GLY A 55 -2.32 4.16 7.85
C GLY A 55 -1.95 2.97 6.95
N GLN A 56 -2.16 1.74 7.40
CA GLN A 56 -1.68 0.55 6.69
C GLN A 56 -2.65 0.10 5.59
N PHE A 57 -2.12 -0.45 4.50
CA PHE A 57 -2.89 -1.01 3.39
C PHE A 57 -2.24 -2.30 2.86
N ARG A 58 -3.00 -3.13 2.15
CA ARG A 58 -2.51 -4.30 1.41
C ARG A 58 -3.36 -4.59 0.18
N PHE A 59 -2.70 -4.87 -0.93
CA PHE A 59 -3.25 -5.43 -2.16
C PHE A 59 -2.65 -6.82 -2.40
N TYR A 60 -3.44 -7.68 -3.03
CA TYR A 60 -2.95 -8.90 -3.67
C TYR A 60 -2.98 -8.66 -5.17
N ALA A 61 -1.80 -8.64 -5.79
CA ALA A 61 -1.61 -8.18 -7.16
C ALA A 61 -0.54 -9.02 -7.84
N ALA A 62 -0.76 -9.35 -9.12
CA ALA A 62 0.21 -10.12 -9.90
C ALA A 62 1.54 -9.36 -10.10
N THR A 63 2.52 -10.07 -10.65
CA THR A 63 3.75 -9.44 -11.14
C THR A 63 3.42 -8.40 -12.22
N GLY A 64 4.18 -7.31 -12.23
CA GLY A 64 3.94 -6.19 -13.14
C GLY A 64 4.33 -4.84 -12.56
N GLU A 65 4.12 -3.82 -13.38
CA GLU A 65 4.22 -2.42 -12.95
C GLU A 65 2.89 -1.94 -12.40
N TRP A 66 2.96 -1.30 -11.25
CA TRP A 66 1.80 -0.79 -10.53
C TRP A 66 2.06 0.65 -10.08
N THR A 67 0.99 1.43 -9.98
CA THR A 67 0.98 2.71 -9.29
C THR A 67 0.05 2.63 -8.09
N LEU A 68 0.59 2.95 -6.92
CA LEU A 68 -0.19 3.18 -5.71
C LEU A 68 -0.49 4.68 -5.61
N ARG A 69 -1.77 5.04 -5.57
CA ARG A 69 -2.21 6.42 -5.34
C ARG A 69 -2.86 6.54 -3.97
N ALA A 70 -2.18 7.18 -3.03
CA ALA A 70 -2.75 7.50 -1.73
C ALA A 70 -3.59 8.77 -1.81
N LEU A 71 -4.81 8.68 -1.27
CA LEU A 71 -5.80 9.74 -1.22
C LEU A 71 -6.21 9.94 0.24
N VAL A 72 -5.80 11.04 0.84
CA VAL A 72 -6.10 11.38 2.23
C VAL A 72 -6.74 12.77 2.32
N PRO A 73 -7.35 13.15 3.46
CA PRO A 73 -7.91 14.49 3.60
C PRO A 73 -6.88 15.60 3.31
N GLY A 74 -7.12 16.34 2.22
CA GLY A 74 -6.33 17.49 1.80
C GLY A 74 -4.96 17.18 1.17
N ALA A 75 -4.63 15.91 0.86
CA ALA A 75 -3.37 15.56 0.21
C ALA A 75 -3.48 14.27 -0.62
N GLN A 76 -2.58 14.11 -1.59
CA GLN A 76 -2.44 12.88 -2.39
C GLN A 76 -0.99 12.67 -2.81
N ALA A 77 -0.60 11.42 -2.99
CA ALA A 77 0.69 11.07 -3.58
C ALA A 77 0.64 9.76 -4.36
N ASP A 78 1.45 9.70 -5.42
CA ASP A 78 1.66 8.49 -6.21
C ASP A 78 3.01 7.84 -5.88
N ARG A 79 3.02 6.50 -5.88
CA ARG A 79 4.22 5.67 -5.78
C ARG A 79 4.17 4.55 -6.81
N LYS A 80 5.19 4.51 -7.67
CA LYS A 80 5.39 3.40 -8.60
C LYS A 80 6.03 2.23 -7.88
N VAL A 81 5.57 1.03 -8.21
CA VAL A 81 6.06 -0.23 -7.68
C VAL A 81 6.21 -1.21 -8.83
N VAL A 82 7.31 -1.96 -8.86
CA VAL A 82 7.52 -3.04 -9.81
C VAL A 82 7.61 -4.33 -9.03
N VAL A 83 6.71 -5.26 -9.32
CA VAL A 83 6.68 -6.60 -8.70
C VAL A 83 7.20 -7.60 -9.71
N THR A 84 8.38 -8.16 -9.48
CA THR A 84 9.05 -9.04 -10.45
C THR A 84 8.88 -10.53 -10.16
N GLU A 85 8.51 -10.89 -8.93
CA GLU A 85 8.45 -12.27 -8.46
C GLU A 85 7.05 -12.61 -7.92
N ALA A 86 6.47 -13.71 -8.42
CA ALA A 86 5.22 -14.23 -7.90
C ALA A 86 5.44 -14.86 -6.51
N GLY A 87 4.51 -14.60 -5.59
CA GLY A 87 4.61 -15.01 -4.18
C GLY A 87 5.45 -14.07 -3.32
N SER A 88 5.95 -12.96 -3.89
CA SER A 88 6.72 -11.96 -3.15
C SER A 88 5.82 -10.96 -2.39
N LEU A 89 6.39 -10.39 -1.33
CA LEU A 89 5.82 -9.25 -0.61
C LEU A 89 6.64 -8.00 -0.90
N THR A 90 5.99 -6.94 -1.37
CA THR A 90 6.60 -5.62 -1.51
C THR A 90 6.03 -4.66 -0.47
N ASP A 91 6.88 -4.08 0.39
CA ASP A 91 6.48 -3.07 1.38
C ASP A 91 6.82 -1.66 0.89
N VAL A 92 5.88 -0.72 1.04
CA VAL A 92 5.95 0.63 0.47
C VAL A 92 5.57 1.69 1.51
N ALA A 93 6.48 2.63 1.77
CA ALA A 93 6.17 3.84 2.52
C ALA A 93 5.65 4.94 1.58
N ILE A 94 4.48 5.50 1.90
CA ILE A 94 3.89 6.63 1.17
C ILE A 94 3.77 7.83 2.10
N ALA A 95 4.59 8.85 1.87
CA ALA A 95 4.42 10.17 2.49
C ALA A 95 3.58 11.06 1.57
N VAL A 96 2.52 11.64 2.10
CA VAL A 96 1.58 12.56 1.43
C VAL A 96 1.67 13.97 1.99
#